data_AF-A0A8J6G7D0-F1
#
_entry.id   AF-A0A8J6G7D0-F1
#
_cell.length_a   1.000
_cell.length_b   1.000
_cell.length_c   1.000
_cell.angle_alpha   90.00
_cell.angle_beta   90.00
_cell.angle_gamma   90.00
#
_symmetry.space_group_name_H-M   'P 1'
#
loop_
_entity.id
_entity.type
_entity.pdbx_description
1 polymer ?
#
loop_
_entity_poly.entity_id
_entity_poly.type
_entity_poly.pdbx_seq_one_letter_code
_entity_poly.pdbx_strand_id
1 'polypeptide(L)'
;MSLWVDKYRPCSLARLDYHKEQAAQLRNLVQCGDFPHLLVYGPSGAGKKTRIMCILRELYGVGVEKLRIEHQSITTPSKKKIEISTIASNYHLEVNPSDAGNSDRVVIQEMLKTVAQSQQLETSSQRDFKVVLLTEVDKLTKDAQHALRRTMEKYMSTCRLILCCNSTSKVIPPIRSRCLAVRVPAPSIDDGLLSELLHNCDGQLKGEVAQMAAYYEHRLQLGSKAIYHLEAFVAKFMALYKKFMEDGLEGMVF
;
A
#
# COMPACT_ATOMS: atom_id res chain seq x y z
N MET A 1 0.74 15.33 -16.23
CA MET A 1 1.91 15.65 -15.38
C MET A 1 1.92 14.63 -14.24
N SER A 2 2.83 13.66 -14.25
CA SER A 2 2.87 12.63 -13.19
C SER A 2 3.48 13.22 -11.92
N LEU A 3 2.82 13.02 -10.78
CA LEU A 3 3.36 13.38 -9.47
C LEU A 3 4.67 12.61 -9.25
N TRP A 4 5.72 13.29 -8.77
CA TRP A 4 7.02 12.65 -8.51
C TRP A 4 6.90 11.46 -7.56
N VAL A 5 5.92 11.50 -6.64
CA VAL A 5 5.57 10.43 -5.71
C VAL A 5 5.23 9.12 -6.42
N ASP A 6 4.56 9.17 -7.58
CA ASP A 6 4.24 7.98 -8.37
C ASP A 6 5.41 7.57 -9.27
N LYS A 7 6.21 8.53 -9.75
CA LYS A 7 7.36 8.27 -10.62
C LYS A 7 8.48 7.49 -9.92
N TYR A 8 8.78 7.83 -8.67
CA TYR A 8 9.84 7.17 -7.89
C TYR A 8 9.34 5.99 -7.04
N ARG A 9 8.05 5.66 -7.10
CA ARG A 9 7.52 4.50 -6.37
C ARG A 9 8.25 3.22 -6.84
N PRO A 10 8.82 2.41 -5.93
CA PRO A 10 9.43 1.16 -6.32
C PRO A 10 8.38 0.18 -6.82
N CYS A 11 8.71 -0.53 -7.91
CA CYS A 11 7.79 -1.44 -8.55
C CYS A 11 8.11 -2.92 -8.25
N SER A 12 9.30 -3.23 -7.74
CA SER A 12 9.78 -4.59 -7.50
C SER A 12 10.14 -4.78 -6.03
N LEU A 13 9.96 -6.01 -5.51
CA LEU A 13 10.26 -6.30 -4.10
C LEU A 13 11.74 -6.08 -3.73
N ALA A 14 12.65 -6.30 -4.68
CA ALA A 14 14.09 -6.08 -4.50
C ALA A 14 14.48 -4.59 -4.45
N ARG A 15 13.65 -3.70 -5.00
CA ARG A 15 13.90 -2.26 -5.06
C ARG A 15 13.21 -1.50 -3.92
N LEU A 16 12.79 -2.19 -2.86
CA LEU A 16 12.26 -1.51 -1.68
C LEU A 16 13.39 -0.84 -0.92
N ASP A 17 13.18 0.43 -0.57
CA ASP A 17 14.18 1.26 0.11
C ASP A 17 14.38 0.82 1.58
N TYR A 18 13.31 0.33 2.24
CA TYR A 18 13.31 0.00 3.68
C TYR A 18 12.68 -1.37 4.00
N HIS A 19 13.10 -1.95 5.13
CA HIS A 19 12.76 -3.30 5.63
C HIS A 19 13.00 -4.41 4.59
N LYS A 20 14.25 -4.53 4.14
CA LYS A 20 14.69 -5.53 3.14
C LYS A 20 14.44 -6.98 3.56
N GLU A 21 14.55 -7.28 4.85
CA GLU A 21 14.26 -8.62 5.39
C GLU A 21 12.79 -9.01 5.15
N GLN A 22 11.86 -8.11 5.47
CA GLN A 22 10.44 -8.35 5.22
C GLN A 22 10.13 -8.48 3.73
N ALA A 23 10.82 -7.70 2.88
CA ALA A 23 10.69 -7.83 1.43
C ALA A 23 11.17 -9.21 0.94
N ALA A 24 12.26 -9.74 1.51
CA ALA A 24 12.74 -11.09 1.20
C ALA A 24 11.75 -12.18 1.66
N GLN A 25 11.17 -12.04 2.86
CA GLN A 25 10.12 -12.96 3.33
C GLN A 25 8.89 -12.94 2.41
N LEU A 26 8.44 -11.77 1.97
CA LEU A 26 7.33 -11.64 1.02
C LEU A 26 7.67 -12.24 -0.35
N ARG A 27 8.92 -12.11 -0.80
CA ARG A 27 9.38 -12.74 -2.04
C ARG A 27 9.35 -14.26 -1.94
N ASN A 28 9.84 -14.82 -0.83
CA ASN A 28 9.80 -16.26 -0.59
C ASN A 28 8.35 -16.78 -0.53
N LEU A 29 7.43 -16.00 0.06
CA LEU A 29 6.01 -16.34 0.10
C LEU A 29 5.40 -16.44 -1.32
N VAL A 30 5.73 -15.49 -2.20
CA VAL A 30 5.24 -15.47 -3.59
C VAL A 30 5.81 -16.65 -4.40
N GLN A 31 7.03 -17.07 -4.11
CA GLN A 31 7.67 -18.23 -4.77
C GLN A 31 7.07 -19.56 -4.31
N CYS A 32 6.54 -19.66 -3.09
CA CYS A 32 6.12 -20.90 -2.45
C CYS A 32 4.84 -21.57 -3.03
N GLY A 33 4.31 -21.09 -4.15
CA GLY A 33 3.23 -21.78 -4.87
C GLY A 33 1.83 -21.50 -4.33
N ASP A 34 1.64 -21.67 -3.02
CA ASP A 34 0.37 -21.40 -2.34
C ASP A 34 0.39 -20.02 -1.68
N PHE A 35 -0.38 -19.09 -2.24
CA PHE A 35 -0.43 -17.70 -1.79
C PHE A 35 -1.62 -17.46 -0.84
N PRO A 36 -1.44 -17.38 0.49
CA PRO A 36 -2.55 -17.22 1.44
C PRO A 36 -3.26 -15.86 1.30
N HIS A 37 -4.43 -15.70 1.92
CA HIS A 37 -4.99 -14.37 2.10
C HIS A 37 -4.05 -13.51 2.93
N LEU A 38 -3.83 -12.26 2.52
CA LEU A 38 -2.94 -11.34 3.24
C LEU A 38 -3.75 -10.28 3.97
N LEU A 39 -3.32 -9.95 5.18
CA LEU A 39 -3.77 -8.78 5.93
C LEU A 39 -2.57 -7.85 6.13
N VAL A 40 -2.45 -6.83 5.28
CA VAL A 40 -1.39 -5.84 5.34
C VAL A 40 -1.86 -4.66 6.20
N TYR A 41 -1.14 -4.38 7.29
CA TYR A 41 -1.52 -3.33 8.24
C TYR A 41 -0.34 -2.49 8.70
N GLY A 42 -0.62 -1.25 9.11
CA GLY A 42 0.42 -0.29 9.49
C GLY A 42 -0.03 1.16 9.36
N PRO A 43 0.77 2.14 9.82
CA PRO A 43 0.39 3.55 9.73
C PRO A 43 0.18 4.00 8.28
N SER A 44 -0.60 5.07 8.10
CA SER A 44 -0.78 5.66 6.78
C SER A 44 0.54 6.25 6.27
N GLY A 45 0.82 6.11 4.97
CA GLY A 45 2.07 6.57 4.36
C GLY A 45 3.26 5.60 4.50
N ALA A 46 3.12 4.47 5.19
CA ALA A 46 4.19 3.47 5.35
C ALA A 46 4.45 2.57 4.12
N GLY A 47 3.92 2.92 2.93
CA GLY A 47 4.14 2.13 1.72
C GLY A 47 3.37 0.79 1.62
N LYS A 48 2.28 0.62 2.37
CA LYS A 48 1.41 -0.59 2.29
C LYS A 48 0.99 -0.91 0.86
N LYS A 49 0.42 0.07 0.15
CA LYS A 49 -0.02 -0.09 -1.25
C LYS A 49 1.14 -0.40 -2.19
N THR A 50 2.29 0.24 -1.99
CA THR A 50 3.52 -0.02 -2.76
C THR A 50 3.96 -1.49 -2.62
N ARG A 51 3.98 -2.02 -1.39
CA ARG A 51 4.31 -3.43 -1.14
C ARG A 51 3.33 -4.38 -1.81
N ILE A 52 2.03 -4.09 -1.72
CA ILE A 52 1.00 -4.90 -2.36
C ILE A 52 1.19 -4.90 -3.88
N MET A 53 1.44 -3.74 -4.49
CA MET A 53 1.72 -3.64 -5.93
C MET A 53 2.99 -4.40 -6.33
N CYS A 54 4.04 -4.37 -5.49
CA CYS A 54 5.24 -5.17 -5.74
C CYS A 54 4.96 -6.68 -5.67
N ILE A 55 4.16 -7.13 -4.69
CA ILE A 55 3.73 -8.54 -4.58
C ILE A 55 2.94 -8.95 -5.82
N LEU A 56 2.01 -8.10 -6.27
CA LEU A 56 1.19 -8.34 -7.44
C LEU A 56 2.03 -8.40 -8.73
N ARG A 57 3.06 -7.56 -8.85
CA ARG A 57 3.99 -7.59 -9.98
C ARG A 57 4.86 -8.85 -9.98
N GLU A 58 5.27 -9.35 -8.81
CA GLU A 58 6.02 -10.60 -8.70
C GLU A 58 5.12 -11.83 -8.98
N LEU A 59 3.82 -11.75 -8.66
CA LEU A 59 2.85 -12.82 -8.91
C LEU A 59 2.42 -12.93 -10.39
N TYR A 60 2.10 -11.81 -11.03
CA TYR A 60 1.47 -11.76 -12.36
C TYR A 60 2.32 -11.05 -13.44
N GLY A 61 3.49 -10.53 -13.06
CA GLY A 61 4.37 -9.78 -13.94
C GLY A 61 3.91 -8.33 -14.19
N VAL A 62 4.49 -7.72 -15.22
CA VAL A 62 4.27 -6.30 -15.58
C VAL A 62 2.87 -5.99 -16.10
N GLY A 63 2.09 -7.00 -16.47
CA GLY A 63 0.71 -6.81 -16.97
C GLY A 63 -0.23 -6.22 -15.92
N VAL A 64 0.14 -6.30 -14.64
CA VAL A 64 -0.63 -5.80 -13.51
C VAL A 64 -0.71 -4.27 -13.45
N GLU A 65 0.24 -3.56 -14.07
CA GLU A 65 0.31 -2.10 -14.07
C GLU A 65 -0.70 -1.47 -15.06
N LYS A 66 -1.26 -2.29 -15.97
CA LYS A 66 -2.34 -1.87 -16.86
C LYS A 66 -3.66 -1.87 -16.08
N LEU A 67 -3.96 -0.71 -15.49
CA LEU A 67 -5.16 -0.48 -14.71
C LEU A 67 -6.25 0.16 -15.58
N ARG A 68 -7.49 -0.26 -15.38
CA ARG A 68 -8.71 0.32 -15.95
C ARG A 68 -9.62 0.75 -14.81
N ILE A 69 -10.25 1.90 -14.95
CA ILE A 69 -11.23 2.38 -13.98
C ILE A 69 -12.59 1.91 -14.47
N GLU A 70 -13.27 1.10 -13.67
CA GLU A 70 -14.62 0.61 -13.92
C GLU A 70 -15.58 1.22 -12.91
N HIS A 71 -16.64 1.86 -13.39
CA HIS A 71 -17.73 2.36 -12.56
C HIS A 71 -18.82 1.30 -12.50
N GLN A 72 -19.03 0.73 -11.32
CA GLN A 72 -20.09 -0.25 -11.10
C GLN A 72 -21.24 0.39 -10.33
N SER A 73 -22.43 0.32 -10.90
CA SER A 73 -23.67 0.78 -10.26
C SER A 73 -24.32 -0.38 -9.52
N ILE A 74 -24.28 -0.36 -8.19
CA ILE A 74 -24.87 -1.41 -7.35
C ILE A 74 -26.22 -0.91 -6.84
N THR A 75 -27.26 -1.71 -7.02
CA THR A 75 -28.59 -1.40 -6.50
C THR A 75 -28.74 -1.98 -5.11
N THR A 76 -28.97 -1.12 -4.12
CA THR A 76 -29.22 -1.54 -2.75
C THR A 76 -30.61 -2.16 -2.60
N PRO A 77 -30.85 -2.97 -1.55
CA PRO A 77 -32.20 -3.46 -1.22
C PRO A 77 -33.21 -2.31 -1.00
N SER A 78 -32.74 -1.09 -0.73
CA SER A 78 -33.56 0.12 -0.58
C SER A 78 -33.82 0.87 -1.90
N LYS A 79 -33.57 0.24 -3.07
CA LYS A 79 -33.68 0.86 -4.42
C LYS A 79 -32.79 2.10 -4.67
N LYS A 80 -31.89 2.45 -3.74
CA LYS A 80 -30.87 3.47 -3.97
C LYS A 80 -29.75 2.87 -4.83
N LYS A 81 -29.42 3.53 -5.94
CA LYS A 81 -28.25 3.19 -6.76
C LYS A 81 -27.01 3.87 -6.17
N ILE A 82 -25.97 3.09 -5.92
CA ILE A 82 -24.67 3.60 -5.47
C ILE A 82 -23.68 3.27 -6.56
N GLU A 83 -22.96 4.28 -7.02
CA GLU A 83 -21.87 4.13 -7.98
C GLU A 83 -20.56 4.03 -7.22
N ILE A 84 -19.78 3.00 -7.53
CA ILE A 84 -18.48 2.76 -6.92
C ILE A 84 -17.47 2.69 -8.03
N SER A 85 -16.39 3.45 -7.88
CA SER A 85 -15.22 3.35 -8.72
C SER A 85 -14.38 2.17 -8.25
N THR A 86 -14.19 1.19 -9.13
CA THR A 86 -13.27 0.08 -8.92
C THR A 86 -12.12 0.21 -9.90
N ILE A 87 -10.92 -0.13 -9.44
CA ILE A 87 -9.73 -0.15 -10.29
C ILE A 87 -9.49 -1.61 -10.63
N ALA A 88 -9.77 -1.99 -11.88
CA ALA A 88 -9.63 -3.35 -12.35
C ALA A 88 -8.38 -3.50 -13.23
N SER A 89 -7.72 -4.63 -13.10
CA SER A 89 -6.72 -5.12 -14.03
C SER A 89 -7.14 -6.52 -14.48
N ASN A 90 -6.44 -7.09 -15.46
CA ASN A 90 -6.72 -8.44 -15.95
C ASN A 90 -6.58 -9.51 -14.83
N TYR A 91 -5.73 -9.25 -13.83
CA TYR A 91 -5.35 -10.21 -12.79
C TYR A 91 -5.83 -9.84 -11.37
N HIS A 92 -6.13 -8.56 -11.12
CA HIS A 92 -6.55 -8.10 -9.80
C HIS A 92 -7.63 -7.03 -9.88
N LEU A 93 -8.41 -6.92 -8.81
CA LEU A 93 -9.42 -5.89 -8.61
C LEU A 93 -9.11 -5.14 -7.33
N GLU A 94 -8.90 -3.83 -7.41
CA GLU A 94 -8.83 -2.93 -6.26
C GLU A 94 -10.19 -2.24 -6.08
N VAL A 95 -10.73 -2.35 -4.87
CA VAL A 95 -12.00 -1.71 -4.50
C VAL A 95 -11.90 -1.10 -3.10
N ASN A 96 -12.51 0.07 -2.95
CA ASN A 96 -12.75 0.68 -1.66
C ASN A 96 -14.22 0.47 -1.25
N PRO A 97 -14.54 -0.60 -0.50
CA PRO A 97 -15.93 -0.91 -0.16
C PRO A 97 -16.54 0.09 0.83
N SER A 98 -15.75 0.93 1.50
CA SER A 98 -16.27 1.94 2.44
C SER A 98 -17.02 3.09 1.76
N ASP A 99 -16.82 3.31 0.46
CA ASP A 99 -17.51 4.37 -0.28
C ASP A 99 -19.02 4.11 -0.38
N ALA A 100 -19.46 2.88 -0.10
CA ALA A 100 -20.86 2.47 -0.07
C ALA A 100 -21.62 2.77 1.24
N GLY A 101 -20.91 3.26 2.28
CA GLY A 101 -21.48 3.73 3.54
C GLY A 101 -22.09 2.64 4.44
N ASN A 102 -23.40 2.38 4.30
CA ASN A 102 -24.12 1.34 5.06
C ASN A 102 -24.46 0.12 4.21
N SER A 103 -24.20 0.16 2.91
CA SER A 103 -24.54 -0.90 1.96
C SER A 103 -23.34 -1.80 1.60
N ASP A 104 -22.22 -1.65 2.30
CA ASP A 104 -20.93 -2.29 2.04
C ASP A 104 -21.02 -3.82 2.02
N ARG A 105 -21.95 -4.38 2.81
CA ARG A 105 -22.21 -5.83 2.81
C ARG A 105 -22.58 -6.33 1.42
N VAL A 106 -23.48 -5.64 0.72
CA VAL A 106 -23.96 -6.06 -0.61
C VAL A 106 -22.85 -5.87 -1.63
N VAL A 107 -22.10 -4.77 -1.51
CA VAL A 107 -20.95 -4.48 -2.38
C VAL A 107 -19.91 -5.58 -2.33
N ILE A 108 -19.46 -5.97 -1.12
CA ILE A 108 -18.45 -7.02 -0.98
C ILE A 108 -18.93 -8.34 -1.59
N GLN A 109 -20.20 -8.70 -1.38
CA GLN A 109 -20.77 -9.94 -1.89
C GLN A 109 -20.84 -9.95 -3.42
N GLU A 110 -21.32 -8.87 -4.02
CA GLU A 110 -21.46 -8.78 -5.48
C GLU A 110 -20.10 -8.66 -6.16
N MET A 111 -19.18 -7.82 -5.65
CA MET A 111 -17.84 -7.67 -6.22
C MET A 111 -17.07 -9.00 -6.22
N LEU A 112 -17.05 -9.72 -5.09
CA LEU A 112 -16.37 -11.01 -5.01
C LEU A 112 -17.03 -12.06 -5.90
N LYS A 113 -18.35 -12.02 -6.05
CA LYS A 113 -19.08 -12.91 -6.97
C LYS A 113 -18.74 -12.61 -8.43
N THR A 114 -18.71 -11.35 -8.85
CA THR A 114 -18.31 -10.94 -10.20
C THR A 114 -16.89 -11.38 -10.51
N VAL A 115 -15.95 -11.21 -9.56
CA VAL A 115 -14.56 -11.66 -9.74
C VAL A 115 -14.50 -13.19 -9.85
N ALA A 116 -15.20 -13.91 -8.98
CA ALA A 116 -15.22 -15.38 -9.01
C ALA A 116 -15.86 -15.95 -10.29
N GLN A 117 -16.84 -15.24 -10.87
CA GLN A 117 -17.49 -15.63 -12.12
C GLN A 117 -16.72 -15.20 -13.38
N SER A 118 -15.85 -14.19 -13.27
CA SER A 118 -15.04 -13.72 -14.39
C SER A 118 -14.00 -14.78 -14.77
N GLN A 119 -14.36 -15.64 -15.72
CA GLN A 119 -13.52 -16.71 -16.25
C GLN A 119 -12.20 -16.15 -16.76
N GLN A 120 -11.10 -16.86 -16.51
CA GLN A 120 -9.81 -16.57 -17.12
C GLN A 120 -9.95 -16.77 -18.63
N LEU A 121 -9.99 -15.68 -19.38
CA LEU A 121 -9.73 -15.72 -20.82
C LEU A 121 -8.27 -16.16 -20.96
N GLU A 122 -8.10 -17.38 -21.45
CA GLU A 122 -6.85 -18.08 -21.77
C GLU A 122 -5.59 -17.21 -21.73
N THR A 123 -4.72 -17.42 -20.74
CA THR A 123 -3.30 -17.09 -20.86
C THR A 123 -2.53 -18.01 -19.95
N SER A 124 -1.51 -18.67 -20.50
CA SER A 124 -0.50 -19.52 -19.85
C SER A 124 0.37 -18.80 -18.80
N SER A 125 -0.19 -17.81 -18.08
CA SER A 125 0.46 -16.95 -17.11
C SER A 125 0.15 -17.40 -15.67
N GLN A 126 1.00 -18.33 -15.21
CA GLN A 126 1.52 -18.53 -13.86
C GLN A 126 0.62 -18.86 -12.66
N ARG A 127 -0.66 -18.45 -12.54
CA ARG A 127 -1.49 -18.77 -11.34
C ARG A 127 -3.00 -18.87 -11.62
N ASP A 128 -3.64 -19.84 -10.98
CA ASP A 128 -5.06 -20.19 -11.20
C ASP A 128 -6.08 -19.31 -10.44
N PHE A 129 -5.63 -18.28 -9.72
CA PHE A 129 -6.48 -17.42 -8.91
C PHE A 129 -6.34 -15.95 -9.29
N LYS A 130 -7.40 -15.16 -9.06
CA LYS A 130 -7.37 -13.69 -9.11
C LYS A 130 -7.17 -13.09 -7.72
N VAL A 131 -6.55 -11.92 -7.64
CA VAL A 131 -6.40 -11.19 -6.37
C VAL A 131 -7.43 -10.06 -6.24
N VAL A 132 -8.12 -10.01 -5.11
CA VAL A 132 -8.98 -8.87 -4.75
C VAL A 132 -8.32 -8.07 -3.64
N LEU A 133 -8.00 -6.81 -3.94
CA LEU A 133 -7.45 -5.85 -2.99
C LEU A 133 -8.59 -5.01 -2.40
N LEU A 134 -8.84 -5.18 -1.10
CA LEU A 134 -9.77 -4.35 -0.34
C LEU A 134 -8.98 -3.32 0.46
N THR A 135 -9.21 -2.04 0.19
CA THR A 135 -8.63 -0.95 0.96
C THR A 135 -9.53 -0.54 2.12
N GLU A 136 -8.94 0.08 3.15
CA GLU A 136 -9.65 0.66 4.30
C GLU A 136 -10.63 -0.30 5.01
N VAL A 137 -10.23 -1.57 5.14
CA VAL A 137 -11.06 -2.64 5.76
C VAL A 137 -11.43 -2.31 7.21
N ASP A 138 -10.66 -1.47 7.89
CA ASP A 138 -10.93 -0.99 9.25
C ASP A 138 -12.13 -0.04 9.35
N LYS A 139 -12.59 0.54 8.23
CA LYS A 139 -13.80 1.36 8.17
C LYS A 139 -15.08 0.56 7.90
N LEU A 140 -14.96 -0.72 7.55
CA LEU A 140 -16.11 -1.56 7.27
C LEU A 140 -16.96 -1.86 8.50
N THR A 141 -18.28 -1.87 8.30
CA THR A 141 -19.25 -2.34 9.29
C THR A 141 -19.00 -3.79 9.70
N LYS A 142 -19.33 -4.15 10.95
CA LYS A 142 -19.13 -5.54 11.45
C LYS A 142 -19.89 -6.57 10.61
N ASP A 143 -21.09 -6.24 10.16
CA ASP A 143 -21.89 -7.09 9.27
C ASP A 143 -21.21 -7.33 7.91
N ALA A 144 -20.61 -6.28 7.34
CA ALA A 144 -19.82 -6.40 6.11
C ALA A 144 -18.58 -7.27 6.32
N GLN A 145 -17.90 -7.15 7.46
CA GLN A 145 -16.77 -8.01 7.81
C GLN A 145 -17.20 -9.49 7.97
N HIS A 146 -18.36 -9.76 8.57
CA HIS A 146 -18.91 -11.12 8.64
C HIS A 146 -19.32 -11.67 7.26
N ALA A 147 -19.83 -10.82 6.36
CA ALA A 147 -20.10 -11.19 4.97
C ALA A 147 -18.82 -11.47 4.18
N LEU A 148 -17.78 -10.66 4.37
CA LEU A 148 -16.46 -10.84 3.79
C LEU A 148 -15.86 -12.19 4.20
N ARG A 149 -15.87 -12.51 5.50
CA ARG A 149 -15.40 -13.81 6.00
C ARG A 149 -16.09 -15.00 5.30
N ARG A 150 -17.42 -14.98 5.20
CA ARG A 150 -18.20 -16.06 4.55
C ARG A 150 -17.85 -16.19 3.08
N THR A 151 -17.67 -15.06 2.40
CA THR A 151 -17.39 -15.02 0.97
C THR A 151 -15.95 -15.45 0.66
N MET A 152 -15.02 -15.11 1.55
CA MET A 152 -13.63 -15.55 1.51
C MET A 152 -13.50 -17.06 1.62
N GLU A 153 -14.25 -17.70 2.51
CA GLU A 153 -14.29 -19.17 2.62
C GLU A 153 -14.93 -19.82 1.38
N LYS A 154 -16.00 -19.22 0.84
CA LYS A 154 -16.73 -19.76 -0.31
C LYS A 154 -15.91 -19.78 -1.60
N TYR A 155 -15.09 -18.76 -1.84
CA TYR A 155 -14.36 -18.56 -3.11
C TYR A 155 -12.84 -18.67 -2.96
N MET A 156 -12.35 -19.39 -1.94
CA MET A 156 -10.92 -19.55 -1.67
C MET A 156 -10.13 -20.18 -2.84
N SER A 157 -10.77 -21.08 -3.61
CA SER A 157 -10.12 -21.74 -4.75
C SER A 157 -9.90 -20.81 -5.94
N THR A 158 -10.82 -19.87 -6.18
CA THR A 158 -10.80 -18.98 -7.36
C THR A 158 -10.17 -17.62 -7.07
N CYS A 159 -10.27 -17.15 -5.83
CA CYS A 159 -9.92 -15.79 -5.46
C CYS A 159 -9.06 -15.76 -4.19
N ARG A 160 -7.93 -15.05 -4.25
CA ARG A 160 -7.16 -14.68 -3.06
C ARG A 160 -7.44 -13.21 -2.71
N LEU A 161 -7.36 -12.88 -1.44
CA LEU A 161 -7.73 -11.57 -0.92
C LEU A 161 -6.54 -10.93 -0.24
N ILE A 162 -6.32 -9.66 -0.53
CA ILE A 162 -5.35 -8.80 0.16
C ILE A 162 -6.14 -7.69 0.83
N LEU A 163 -6.13 -7.68 2.15
CA LEU A 163 -6.81 -6.69 2.99
C LEU A 163 -5.80 -5.65 3.43
N CYS A 164 -6.04 -4.38 3.13
CA CYS A 164 -5.22 -3.26 3.59
C CYS A 164 -5.97 -2.48 4.67
N CYS A 165 -5.38 -2.38 5.87
CA CYS A 165 -5.94 -1.57 6.95
C CYS A 165 -4.86 -0.73 7.65
N ASN A 166 -5.29 0.30 8.39
CA ASN A 166 -4.35 1.08 9.20
C ASN A 166 -4.13 0.44 10.58
N SER A 167 -5.23 0.02 11.21
CA SER A 167 -5.23 -0.57 12.55
C SER A 167 -5.98 -1.90 12.56
N THR A 168 -5.37 -2.94 13.11
CA THR A 168 -5.98 -4.28 13.24
C THR A 168 -7.07 -4.35 14.30
N SER A 169 -7.16 -3.37 15.21
CA SER A 169 -8.10 -3.39 16.34
C SER A 169 -9.57 -3.36 15.92
N LYS A 170 -9.88 -2.77 14.75
CA LYS A 170 -11.24 -2.69 14.20
C LYS A 170 -11.63 -3.90 13.33
N VAL A 171 -10.67 -4.78 13.05
CA VAL A 171 -10.90 -5.99 12.24
C VAL A 171 -11.33 -7.14 13.16
N ILE A 172 -12.42 -7.81 12.81
CA ILE A 172 -12.93 -8.93 13.62
C ILE A 172 -11.89 -10.07 13.68
N PRO A 173 -11.71 -10.73 14.84
CA PRO A 173 -10.76 -11.85 14.99
C PRO A 173 -10.92 -12.99 13.95
N PRO A 174 -12.14 -13.36 13.49
CA PRO A 174 -12.30 -14.39 12.47
C PRO A 174 -11.61 -14.10 11.14
N ILE A 175 -11.48 -12.84 10.73
CA ILE A 175 -10.73 -12.48 9.52
C ILE A 175 -9.23 -12.61 9.80
N ARG A 176 -8.76 -12.06 10.92
CA ARG A 176 -7.34 -12.10 11.30
C ARG A 176 -6.78 -13.52 11.40
N SER A 177 -7.57 -14.48 11.87
CA SER A 177 -7.16 -15.89 11.97
C SER A 177 -6.99 -16.59 10.62
N ARG A 178 -7.57 -16.04 9.54
CA ARG A 178 -7.59 -16.66 8.20
C ARG A 178 -6.64 -15.97 7.21
N CYS A 179 -6.02 -14.87 7.63
CA CYS A 179 -5.11 -14.09 6.80
C CYS A 179 -3.72 -14.12 7.44
N LEU A 180 -2.68 -14.21 6.60
CA LEU A 180 -1.32 -13.97 7.01
C LEU A 180 -1.15 -12.47 7.26
N ALA A 181 -0.87 -12.12 8.50
CA ALA A 181 -0.79 -10.73 8.94
C ALA A 181 0.61 -10.16 8.65
N VAL A 182 0.68 -9.18 7.75
CA VAL A 182 1.91 -8.49 7.36
C VAL A 182 1.90 -7.09 7.97
N ARG A 183 2.69 -6.89 9.02
CA ARG A 183 2.87 -5.55 9.63
C ARG A 183 3.88 -4.74 8.85
N VAL A 184 3.47 -3.60 8.31
CA VAL A 184 4.36 -2.63 7.66
C VAL A 184 4.54 -1.45 8.61
N PRO A 185 5.64 -1.36 9.37
CA PRO A 185 5.87 -0.22 10.24
C PRO A 185 6.16 1.05 9.43
N ALA A 186 6.02 2.21 10.08
CA ALA A 186 6.48 3.45 9.48
C ALA A 186 7.99 3.36 9.23
N PRO A 187 8.48 3.84 8.07
CA PRO A 187 9.92 3.94 7.85
C PRO A 187 10.53 4.91 8.86
N SER A 188 11.69 4.55 9.41
CA SER A 188 12.51 5.47 10.20
C SER A 188 13.22 6.46 9.28
N ILE A 189 13.58 7.64 9.80
CA ILE A 189 14.35 8.63 9.02
C ILE A 189 15.75 8.08 8.69
N ASP A 190 16.27 7.24 9.58
CA ASP A 190 17.55 6.55 9.42
C ASP A 190 17.52 5.47 8.32
N ASP A 191 16.35 4.92 8.00
CA ASP A 191 16.20 3.84 7.03
C ASP A 191 16.33 4.38 5.59
N GLY A 192 17.58 4.51 5.13
CA GLY A 192 17.95 4.79 3.74
C GLY A 192 18.06 6.27 3.40
N LEU A 193 17.08 7.09 3.80
CA LEU A 193 17.06 8.51 3.47
C LEU A 193 18.26 9.25 4.08
N LEU A 194 18.50 9.10 5.39
CA LEU A 194 19.62 9.75 6.05
C LEU A 194 20.97 9.28 5.51
N SER A 195 21.14 7.98 5.24
CA SER A 195 22.39 7.47 4.67
C SER A 195 22.67 8.01 3.27
N GLU A 196 21.64 8.11 2.42
CA GLU A 196 21.77 8.66 1.06
C GLU A 196 22.10 10.17 1.11
N LEU A 197 21.41 10.91 2.00
CA LEU A 197 21.65 12.33 2.20
C LEU A 197 23.05 12.60 2.77
N LEU A 198 23.48 11.85 3.80
CA LEU A 198 24.82 11.97 4.39
C LEU A 198 25.93 11.56 3.42
N HIS A 199 25.65 10.70 2.44
CA HIS A 199 26.62 10.37 1.39
C HIS A 199 26.85 11.55 0.45
N ASN A 200 25.79 12.26 0.07
CA ASN A 200 25.82 13.35 -0.91
C ASN A 200 26.07 14.75 -0.31
N CYS A 201 26.06 14.90 1.03
CA CYS A 201 26.30 16.17 1.71
C CYS A 201 27.76 16.37 2.13
N ASP A 202 28.23 17.61 2.11
CA ASP A 202 29.54 17.99 2.66
C ASP A 202 29.62 17.82 4.18
N GLY A 203 30.82 17.56 4.69
CA GLY A 203 31.06 17.24 6.11
C GLY A 203 30.53 18.27 7.11
N GLN A 204 30.48 19.55 6.72
CA GLN A 204 29.92 20.63 7.54
C GLN A 204 28.40 20.53 7.68
N LEU A 205 27.71 20.13 6.62
CA LEU A 205 26.25 20.00 6.60
C LEU A 205 25.77 18.71 7.29
N LYS A 206 26.62 17.67 7.34
CA LYS A 206 26.28 16.37 7.97
C LYS A 206 25.86 16.52 9.44
N GLY A 207 26.51 17.41 10.19
CA GLY A 207 26.19 17.64 11.60
C GLY A 207 24.78 18.21 11.79
N GLU A 208 24.41 19.22 11.00
CA GLU A 208 23.08 19.83 11.06
C GLU A 208 21.99 18.88 10.57
N VAL A 209 22.26 18.13 9.50
CA VAL A 209 21.32 17.15 8.95
C VAL A 209 21.05 16.02 9.94
N ALA A 210 22.07 15.53 10.64
CA ALA A 210 21.92 14.50 11.67
C ALA A 210 21.08 15.00 12.87
N GLN A 211 21.31 16.22 13.33
CA GLN A 211 20.50 16.83 14.40
C GLN A 211 19.04 17.03 13.97
N MET A 212 18.83 17.48 12.73
CA MET A 212 17.49 17.61 12.16
C MET A 212 16.80 16.25 12.06
N ALA A 213 17.49 15.20 11.60
CA ALA A 213 16.94 13.87 11.50
C ALA A 213 16.47 13.36 12.88
N ALA A 214 17.30 13.47 13.91
CA ALA A 214 16.94 13.10 15.27
C ALA A 214 15.73 13.88 15.81
N TYR A 215 15.66 15.19 15.54
CA TYR A 215 14.52 16.02 15.94
C TYR A 215 13.21 15.61 15.26
N TYR A 216 13.23 15.40 13.95
CA TYR A 216 12.03 15.00 13.21
C TYR A 216 11.63 13.56 13.50
N GLU A 217 12.58 12.68 13.81
CA GLU A 217 12.30 11.31 14.24
C GLU A 217 11.61 11.27 15.61
N HIS A 218 12.07 12.08 16.57
CA HIS A 218 11.38 12.21 17.85
C HIS A 218 9.92 12.69 17.65
N ARG A 219 9.70 13.66 16.75
CA ARG A 219 8.36 14.14 16.40
C ARG A 219 7.52 13.10 15.66
N LEU A 220 8.15 12.24 14.85
CA LEU A 220 7.49 11.14 14.16
C LEU A 220 6.82 10.19 15.15
N GLN A 221 7.48 9.92 16.28
CA GLN A 221 6.97 9.03 17.33
C GLN A 221 5.80 9.63 18.11
N LEU A 222 5.78 10.96 18.27
CA LEU A 222 4.71 11.68 18.96
C LEU A 222 3.50 11.97 18.04
N GLY A 223 3.72 12.00 16.73
CA GLY A 223 2.72 12.34 15.73
C GLY A 223 1.83 11.17 15.28
N SER A 224 0.60 11.48 14.86
CA SER A 224 -0.34 10.46 14.34
C SER A 224 -0.11 10.11 12.86
N LYS A 225 0.55 10.98 12.09
CA LYS A 225 0.75 10.83 10.64
C LYS A 225 2.23 10.98 10.31
N ALA A 226 2.90 9.84 10.17
CA ALA A 226 4.32 9.74 9.87
C ALA A 226 4.72 10.56 8.62
N ILE A 227 3.87 10.55 7.59
CA ILE A 227 4.14 11.21 6.31
C ILE A 227 4.40 12.72 6.43
N TYR A 228 3.70 13.42 7.33
CA TYR A 228 3.86 14.88 7.46
C TYR A 228 5.20 15.27 8.07
N HIS A 229 5.71 14.47 9.00
CA HIS A 229 7.01 14.73 9.62
C HIS A 229 8.15 14.41 8.65
N LEU A 230 8.00 13.34 7.85
CA LEU A 230 8.94 13.02 6.78
C LEU A 230 8.96 14.11 5.69
N GLU A 231 7.78 14.58 5.26
CA GLU A 231 7.68 15.67 4.29
C GLU A 231 8.28 16.98 4.83
N ALA A 232 8.00 17.31 6.10
CA ALA A 232 8.57 18.48 6.75
C ALA A 232 10.10 18.38 6.89
N PHE A 233 10.64 17.20 7.18
CA PHE A 233 12.08 16.95 7.21
C PHE A 233 12.70 17.20 5.84
N VAL A 234 12.14 16.61 4.77
CA VAL A 234 12.64 16.78 3.40
C VAL A 234 12.54 18.24 2.96
N ALA A 235 11.44 18.93 3.24
CA ALA A 235 11.28 20.35 2.90
C ALA A 235 12.30 21.23 3.62
N LYS A 236 12.56 20.96 4.91
CA LYS A 236 13.55 21.69 5.69
C LYS A 236 14.98 21.42 5.18
N PHE A 237 15.28 20.17 4.83
CA PHE A 237 16.54 19.79 4.22
C PHE A 237 16.76 20.51 2.88
N MET A 238 15.76 20.52 1.99
CA MET A 238 15.84 21.22 0.70
C MET A 238 16.10 22.71 0.86
N ALA A 239 15.44 23.36 1.84
CA ALA A 239 15.67 24.77 2.13
C ALA A 239 17.09 25.04 2.64
N LEU A 240 17.60 24.17 3.52
CA LEU A 240 18.96 24.28 4.05
C LEU A 240 20.01 24.04 2.96
N TYR A 241 19.86 22.97 2.18
CA TYR A 241 20.77 22.61 1.09
C TYR A 241 20.79 23.68 -0.01
N LYS A 242 19.63 24.25 -0.35
CA LYS A 242 19.55 25.37 -1.29
C LYS A 242 20.34 26.59 -0.79
N LYS A 243 20.16 26.97 0.48
CA LYS A 243 20.88 28.09 1.08
C LYS A 243 22.40 27.85 1.08
N PHE A 244 22.82 26.63 1.42
CA PHE A 244 24.24 26.26 1.38
C PHE A 244 24.85 26.37 -0.03
N MET A 245 24.13 25.94 -1.06
CA MET A 245 24.59 26.10 -2.45
C MET A 245 24.65 27.58 -2.87
N GLU A 246 23.67 28.40 -2.46
CA GLU A 246 23.66 29.85 -2.76
C GLU A 246 24.83 30.56 -2.08
N ASP A 247 25.06 30.32 -0.79
CA ASP A 247 26.18 30.90 -0.02
C ASP A 247 27.55 30.43 -0.57
N GLY A 248 27.66 29.19 -1.05
CA GLY A 248 28.87 28.65 -1.69
C GLY A 248 29.16 29.26 -3.08
N LEU A 249 28.12 29.61 -3.82
CA LEU A 249 28.24 30.31 -5.11
C LEU A 249 28.67 31.77 -4.94
N GLU A 250 28.20 32.46 -3.89
CA GLU A 250 28.65 33.82 -3.58
C GLU A 250 30.13 33.88 -3.16
N GLY A 251 30.64 32.81 -2.54
CA GLY A 251 32.06 32.69 -2.15
C GLY A 251 33.05 32.46 -3.31
N MET A 252 32.58 32.06 -4.50
CA MET A 252 33.41 31.88 -5.71
C MET A 252 33.46 33.11 -6.63
N VAL A 253 32.69 34.16 -6.32
CA VAL A 253 32.59 35.39 -7.15
C VAL A 253 33.51 36.51 -6.65
N PHE A 254 34.40 36.22 -5.68
CA PHE A 254 35.44 37.14 -5.20
C PHE A 254 36.85 36.64 -5.51
#